data_AF-A0A8D4VTY1-F1
#
_entry.id   AF-A0A8D4VTY1-F1
#
_cell.length_a   1.000
_cell.length_b   1.000
_cell.length_c   1.000
_cell.angle_alpha   90.00
_cell.angle_beta   90.00
_cell.angle_gamma   90.00
#
_symmetry.space_group_name_H-M   'P 1'
#
loop_
_entity.id
_entity.type
_entity.pdbx_description
1 polymer ?
#
loop_
_entity_poly.entity_id
_entity_poly.type
_entity_poly.pdbx_seq_one_letter_code
_entity_poly.pdbx_strand_id
1 'polypeptide(L)' 'MNSGKFFVLAGLAMVAVGLALSYAPGLFSWFGRLPGDIRIEEENRYVFIPITSMIVISLALTLILNLFFRR' A
#
# COMPACT_ATOMS: atom_id res chain seq x y z
N MET A 1 -22.48 0.39 -9.47
CA MET A 1 -22.56 0.64 -8.01
C MET A 1 -23.44 1.85 -7.79
N ASN A 2 -24.46 1.78 -6.93
CA ASN A 2 -25.22 2.97 -6.52
C ASN A 2 -24.28 3.91 -5.75
N SER A 3 -24.35 5.21 -6.02
CA SER A 3 -23.47 6.22 -5.43
C SER A 3 -23.43 6.16 -3.90
N GLY A 4 -24.57 5.89 -3.24
CA GLY A 4 -24.64 5.71 -1.79
C GLY A 4 -23.83 4.51 -1.26
N LYS A 5 -23.83 3.38 -1.98
CA LYS A 5 -23.03 2.20 -1.58
C LYS A 5 -21.53 2.45 -1.72
N PHE A 6 -21.12 3.28 -2.69
CA PHE A 6 -19.73 3.69 -2.85
C PHE A 6 -19.24 4.50 -1.65
N PHE A 7 -20.01 5.49 -1.20
CA PHE A 7 -19.65 6.29 -0.02
C PHE A 7 -19.54 5.45 1.26
N VAL A 8 -20.46 4.50 1.46
CA VAL A 8 -20.38 3.56 2.59
C VAL A 8 -19.09 2.74 2.54
N LEU A 9 -18.75 2.18 1.37
CA LEU A 9 -17.54 1.37 1.20
C LEU A 9 -16.25 2.21 1.40
N ALA A 10 -16.22 3.44 0.89
CA ALA A 10 -15.10 4.35 1.05
C ALA A 10 -14.88 4.73 2.52
N GLY A 11 -15.96 5.04 3.26
CA GLY A 11 -15.87 5.33 4.69
C GLY A 11 -15.34 4.15 5.49
N LEU A 12 -15.80 2.93 5.18
CA LEU A 12 -15.32 1.70 5.81
C LEU A 12 -13.81 1.48 5.54
N ALA A 13 -13.37 1.74 4.31
CA ALA A 13 -11.95 1.66 3.94
C ALA A 13 -11.10 2.68 4.72
N MET A 14 -11.58 3.92 4.89
CA MET A 14 -10.86 4.93 5.68
C MET A 14 -10.74 4.53 7.16
N VAL A 15 -11.79 3.97 7.77
CA VAL A 15 -11.74 3.47 9.15
C VAL A 15 -10.72 2.34 9.28
N ALA A 16 -10.74 1.38 8.35
CA ALA A 16 -9.78 0.28 8.34
C ALA A 16 -8.33 0.78 8.24
N VAL A 17 -8.06 1.76 7.36
CA VAL A 17 -6.74 2.40 7.26
C VAL A 17 -6.35 3.11 8.55
N GLY A 18 -7.27 3.87 9.16
CA GLY A 18 -7.02 4.56 10.43
C GLY A 18 -6.67 3.60 11.57
N LEU A 19 -7.38 2.47 11.68
CA LEU A 19 -7.08 1.42 12.65
C LEU A 19 -5.72 0.77 12.38
N ALA A 20 -5.43 0.43 11.12
CA ALA A 20 -4.14 -0.16 10.75
C ALA A 20 -2.97 0.77 11.10
N LEU A 21 -3.09 2.06 10.84
CA LEU A 21 -2.06 3.05 11.20
C LEU A 21 -1.92 3.24 12.71
N SER A 22 -3.03 3.21 13.45
CA SER A 22 -3.03 3.44 14.91
C SER A 22 -2.48 2.25 15.70
N TYR A 23 -2.82 1.02 15.29
CA TYR A 23 -2.49 -0.20 16.06
C TYR A 23 -1.32 -1.00 15.49
N ALA A 24 -0.83 -0.67 14.29
CA ALA A 24 0.35 -1.29 13.70
C ALA A 24 1.38 -0.23 13.25
N PRO A 25 2.10 0.41 14.19
CA PRO A 25 3.06 1.49 13.89
C PRO A 25 4.26 1.04 13.02
N GLY A 26 4.40 -0.26 12.74
CA GLY A 26 5.40 -0.81 11.83
C GLY A 26 4.87 -1.30 10.48
N LEU A 27 3.56 -1.18 10.19
CA LEU A 27 2.93 -1.85 9.05
C LEU A 27 3.54 -1.45 7.69
N PHE A 28 4.07 -0.22 7.59
CA PHE A 28 4.73 0.30 6.40
C PHE A 28 6.24 0.48 6.57
N SER A 29 6.82 0.02 7.68
CA SER A 29 8.26 0.20 7.96
C SER A 29 9.18 -0.54 6.97
N TRP A 30 8.68 -1.63 6.38
CA TRP A 30 9.37 -2.40 5.35
C TRP A 30 9.30 -1.74 3.96
N PHE A 31 8.31 -0.88 3.75
CA PHE A 31 8.04 -0.28 2.46
C PHE A 31 9.14 0.73 2.10
N GLY A 32 9.81 0.50 0.97
CA GLY A 32 10.95 1.31 0.56
C GLY A 32 12.28 0.96 1.19
N ARG A 33 12.36 -0.13 1.97
CA ARG A 33 13.60 -0.65 2.56
C ARG A 33 14.02 -2.00 1.98
N LEU A 34 13.37 -2.43 0.89
CA LEU A 34 13.69 -3.70 0.25
C LEU A 34 14.97 -3.56 -0.59
N PRO A 35 15.76 -4.64 -0.73
CA PRO A 35 16.93 -4.62 -1.60
C PRO A 35 16.49 -4.28 -3.03
N GLY A 36 17.11 -3.26 -3.63
CA GLY A 36 16.74 -2.73 -4.95
C GLY A 36 15.83 -1.50 -4.93
N ASP A 37 15.30 -1.09 -3.78
CA ASP A 37 14.73 0.25 -3.62
C ASP A 37 15.87 1.28 -3.58
N ILE A 38 15.77 2.32 -4.42
CA ILE A 38 16.80 3.36 -4.52
C ILE A 38 16.36 4.55 -3.66
N ARG A 39 17.21 4.93 -2.71
CA ARG A 39 17.06 6.14 -1.89
C ARG A 39 18.27 7.02 -2.11
N ILE A 40 18.06 8.18 -2.70
CA ILE A 40 19.07 9.20 -2.88
C ILE A 40 18.65 10.37 -2.01
N GLU A 41 19.40 10.60 -0.94
CA GLU A 41 19.17 11.66 0.04
C GLU A 41 20.34 12.64 -0.06
N GLU A 42 20.09 13.78 -0.72
CA GLU A 42 20.98 14.93 -0.80
C GLU A 42 20.45 16.05 0.14
N GLU A 43 21.32 16.99 0.54
CA GLU A 43 20.97 18.10 1.46
C GLU A 43 19.72 18.90 1.06
N ASN A 44 19.41 18.97 -0.24
CA ASN A 44 18.24 19.68 -0.77
C ASN A 44 17.29 18.81 -1.61
N ARG A 45 17.57 17.51 -1.77
CA ARG A 45 16.77 16.62 -2.65
C ARG A 45 16.65 15.23 -2.07
N TYR A 46 15.41 14.77 -1.96
CA TYR A 46 15.09 13.38 -1.62
C TYR A 46 14.43 12.72 -2.83
N VAL A 47 15.10 11.73 -3.42
CA VAL A 47 14.57 10.93 -4.53
C VAL A 47 14.45 9.48 -4.05
N PHE A 48 13.22 8.98 -4.09
CA PHE A 48 12.89 7.61 -3.69
C PHE A 48 12.27 6.86 -4.86
N ILE A 49 12.89 5.76 -5.25
CA ILE A 49 12.43 4.89 -6.35
C ILE A 49 12.18 3.49 -5.78
N PRO A 50 10.92 3.17 -5.41
CA PRO A 50 10.53 1.88 -4.83
C PRO A 50 10.38 0.78 -5.88
N ILE A 51 11.43 0.40 -6.59
CA ILE A 51 11.34 -0.62 -7.66
C ILE A 51 10.87 -1.96 -7.08
N THR A 52 11.61 -2.48 -6.11
CA THR A 52 11.33 -3.79 -5.53
C THR A 52 10.03 -3.77 -4.73
N SER A 53 9.83 -2.71 -3.93
CA SER A 53 8.60 -2.52 -3.17
C SER A 53 7.35 -2.50 -4.06
N MET A 54 7.38 -1.80 -5.21
CA MET A 54 6.24 -1.78 -6.14
C MET A 54 5.98 -3.14 -6.79
N ILE A 55 7.04 -3.87 -7.15
CA ILE A 55 6.91 -5.22 -7.72
C ILE A 55 6.25 -6.16 -6.72
N VAL A 56 6.71 -6.15 -5.46
CA VAL A 56 6.15 -6.99 -4.39
C VAL A 56 4.67 -6.65 -4.16
N ILE A 57 4.32 -5.36 -4.06
CA ILE A 57 2.92 -4.94 -3.89
C ILE A 57 2.06 -5.39 -5.07
N SER A 58 2.52 -5.18 -6.31
CA SER A 58 1.79 -5.57 -7.51
C SER A 58 1.51 -7.07 -7.54
N LEU A 59 2.53 -7.88 -7.22
CA LEU A 59 2.40 -9.33 -7.17
C LEU A 59 1.44 -9.78 -6.06
N ALA A 60 1.57 -9.21 -4.86
CA ALA A 60 0.67 -9.51 -3.74
C ALA A 60 -0.78 -9.16 -4.07
N LEU A 61 -1.02 -7.96 -4.64
CA LEU A 61 -2.34 -7.52 -5.06
C LEU A 61 -2.92 -8.44 -6.14
N THR A 62 -2.10 -8.82 -7.12
CA THR A 62 -2.49 -9.76 -8.18
C THR A 62 -2.90 -11.12 -7.60
N LEU A 63 -2.12 -11.67 -6.67
CA LEU A 63 -2.43 -12.94 -6.01
C LEU A 63 -3.71 -12.87 -5.19
N ILE A 64 -3.91 -11.80 -4.40
CA ILE A 64 -5.11 -11.57 -3.62
C ILE A 64 -6.33 -11.46 -4.55
N LEU A 65 -6.27 -10.60 -5.55
CA LEU A 65 -7.39 -10.41 -6.48
C LEU A 65 -7.71 -11.72 -7.23
N ASN A 66 -6.68 -12.45 -7.66
CA ASN A 66 -6.86 -13.73 -8.31
C ASN A 66 -7.53 -14.75 -7.35
N LEU A 67 -7.09 -14.85 -6.09
CA LEU A 67 -7.65 -15.79 -5.12
C LEU A 67 -9.10 -15.47 -4.73
N PHE A 68 -9.47 -14.20 -4.59
CA PHE A 68 -10.80 -13.79 -4.13
C PHE A 68 -11.81 -13.53 -5.25
N PHE A 69 -11.37 -13.12 -6.44
CA PHE A 69 -12.25 -12.75 -7.55
C PHE A 69 -12.23 -13.75 -8.70
N ARG A 70 -11.19 -14.59 -8.81
CA ARG A 70 -11.16 -15.68 -9.79
C ARG A 70 -11.77 -16.91 -9.12
N ARG A 71 -13.09 -17.01 -9.18
CA ARG A 71 -13.80 -18.29 -9.13
C ARG A 71 -13.50 -19.08 -10.40
#